data_AF-A0A9E3FU87-F1
#
_entry.id   AF-A0A9E3FU87-F1
#
_cell.length_a   1.000
_cell.length_b   1.000
_cell.length_c   1.000
_cell.angle_alpha   90.00
_cell.angle_beta   90.00
_cell.angle_gamma   90.00
#
_symmetry.space_group_name_H-M   'P 1'
#
loop_
_entity.id
_entity.type
_entity.pdbx_description
1 polymer ?
#
loop_
_entity_poly.entity_id
_entity_poly.type
_entity_poly.pdbx_seq_one_letter_code
_entity_poly.pdbx_strand_id
1 'polypeptide(L)'
;VTDRRTIYVHSQIGAETRLLTIAQRERNHPVTLDEALGRLSDHRAVVLINERSGRAAVQVPSPSFMLDDGEIERRVRLIRPMQQHSLPLKTMAESHWVEADRERFSAAWQSELTEVPEFTERTIHVVAGLLLPIWKRLPNESTRVYRLRTDAGERVIGRKVSAAWVANVLSFDAPKLAPDTAFAALLEGRTVLDLAEGLQLRRVRVMGAYRIELSGFTDAMRDRLRTYGLFGEIISWKLRMFVPTDASGIEVLAKLLEQYPIERIAEREAA
;
A
#
# COMPACT_ATOMS: atom_id res chain seq x y z
N VAL A 1 -16.56 0.48 11.84
CA VAL A 1 -16.15 0.76 10.45
C VAL A 1 -16.60 2.17 10.14
N THR A 2 -15.71 3.03 9.63
CA THR A 2 -16.01 4.46 9.40
C THR A 2 -16.38 4.76 7.95
N ASP A 3 -15.87 3.99 6.99
CA ASP A 3 -16.23 4.13 5.57
C ASP A 3 -16.17 2.78 4.84
N ARG A 4 -16.95 2.67 3.75
CA ARG A 4 -16.99 1.50 2.87
C ARG A 4 -17.10 1.93 1.42
N ARG A 5 -16.22 1.40 0.57
CA ARG A 5 -16.27 1.62 -0.88
C ARG A 5 -16.10 0.31 -1.64
N THR A 6 -16.99 0.06 -2.59
CA THR A 6 -16.84 -1.07 -3.52
C THR A 6 -15.74 -0.74 -4.53
N ILE A 7 -14.76 -1.64 -4.64
CA ILE A 7 -13.60 -1.48 -5.54
C ILE A 7 -13.60 -2.53 -6.67
N TYR A 8 -14.46 -3.53 -6.58
CA TYR A 8 -14.69 -4.52 -7.63
C TYR A 8 -16.04 -5.20 -7.44
N VAL A 9 -16.70 -5.53 -8.54
CA VAL A 9 -17.93 -6.33 -8.58
C VAL A 9 -17.73 -7.44 -9.60
N HIS A 10 -17.94 -8.69 -9.19
CA HIS A 10 -17.81 -9.84 -10.07
C HIS A 10 -19.01 -9.93 -11.02
N SER A 11 -18.77 -9.84 -12.32
CA SER A 11 -19.83 -9.74 -13.36
C SER A 11 -20.82 -10.90 -13.37
N GLN A 12 -20.38 -12.12 -13.07
CA GLN A 12 -21.26 -13.31 -13.13
C GLN A 12 -22.08 -13.58 -11.86
N ILE A 13 -21.56 -13.24 -10.68
CA ILE A 13 -22.16 -13.63 -9.39
C ILE A 13 -22.55 -12.43 -8.52
N GLY A 14 -22.28 -11.20 -8.98
CA GLY A 14 -22.55 -9.97 -8.25
C GLY A 14 -21.75 -9.79 -6.96
N ALA A 15 -20.83 -10.71 -6.65
CA ALA A 15 -20.03 -10.66 -5.43
C ALA A 15 -19.11 -9.42 -5.45
N GLU A 16 -19.09 -8.71 -4.34
CA GLU A 16 -18.34 -7.46 -4.22
C GLU A 16 -17.03 -7.64 -3.47
N THR A 17 -16.06 -6.83 -3.86
CA THR A 17 -14.86 -6.55 -3.07
C THR A 17 -14.94 -5.13 -2.56
N ARG A 18 -14.82 -4.97 -1.25
CA ARG A 18 -14.99 -3.69 -0.58
C ARG A 18 -13.70 -3.28 0.10
N LEU A 19 -13.31 -2.04 -0.09
CA LEU A 19 -12.36 -1.36 0.77
C LEU A 19 -13.11 -0.82 1.99
N LEU A 20 -12.61 -1.15 3.17
CA LEU A 20 -13.13 -0.71 4.46
C LEU A 20 -12.11 0.21 5.11
N THR A 21 -12.56 1.37 5.58
CA THR A 21 -11.79 2.22 6.48
C THR A 21 -12.29 1.99 7.90
N ILE A 22 -11.37 1.70 8.82
CA ILE A 22 -11.69 1.30 10.18
C ILE A 22 -10.85 2.15 11.14
N ALA A 23 -11.54 2.90 12.01
CA ALA A 23 -10.92 3.47 13.20
C ALA A 23 -10.69 2.33 14.21
N GLN A 24 -9.41 2.06 14.48
CA GLN A 24 -8.96 1.07 15.43
C GLN A 24 -8.55 1.79 16.72
N ARG A 25 -9.21 1.46 17.83
CA ARG A 25 -8.83 1.93 19.17
C ARG A 25 -7.93 0.88 19.83
N GLU A 26 -6.68 1.24 20.09
CA GLU A 26 -5.72 0.41 20.82
C GLU A 26 -5.56 0.98 22.23
N ARG A 27 -5.72 0.13 23.25
CA ARG A 27 -5.51 0.56 24.64
C ARG A 27 -4.03 0.80 24.88
N ASN A 28 -3.72 1.94 25.49
CA ASN A 28 -2.36 2.27 25.85
C ASN A 28 -1.95 1.53 27.12
N HIS A 29 -0.72 1.02 27.10
CA HIS A 29 -0.10 0.31 28.21
C HIS A 29 1.25 0.96 28.50
N PRO A 30 1.26 2.15 29.13
CA PRO A 30 2.50 2.82 29.44
C PRO A 30 3.28 2.07 30.51
N VAL A 31 4.61 2.13 30.44
CA VAL A 31 5.50 1.67 31.51
C VAL A 31 5.30 2.56 32.73
N THR A 32 4.88 1.96 33.83
CA THR A 32 4.65 2.66 35.10
C THR A 32 5.95 3.20 35.69
N LEU A 33 5.84 4.17 36.61
CA LEU A 33 7.01 4.71 37.29
C LEU A 33 7.77 3.61 38.06
N ASP A 34 7.05 2.73 38.74
CA ASP A 34 7.67 1.63 39.50
C ASP A 34 8.39 0.64 38.59
N GLU A 35 7.80 0.28 37.44
CA GLU A 35 8.48 -0.56 36.44
C GLU A 35 9.72 0.13 35.86
N ALA A 36 9.66 1.43 35.63
CA ALA A 36 10.79 2.21 35.14
C ALA A 36 11.92 2.25 36.16
N LEU A 37 11.62 2.55 37.43
CA LEU A 37 12.59 2.56 38.53
C LEU A 37 13.13 1.17 38.83
N GLY A 38 12.30 0.12 38.68
CA GLY A 38 12.72 -1.27 38.85
C GLY A 38 13.84 -1.69 37.89
N ARG A 39 13.98 -1.04 36.73
CA ARG A 39 15.08 -1.27 35.77
C ARG A 39 16.45 -0.87 36.33
N LEU A 40 16.50 0.00 37.35
CA LEU A 40 17.74 0.40 38.02
C LEU A 40 18.36 -0.72 38.87
N SER A 41 17.71 -1.88 38.95
CA SER A 41 18.35 -3.10 39.45
C SER A 41 19.54 -3.53 38.57
N ASP A 42 19.58 -3.13 37.30
CA ASP A 42 20.77 -3.22 36.47
C ASP A 42 21.69 -2.02 36.75
N HIS A 43 22.89 -2.28 37.27
CA HIS A 43 23.95 -1.28 37.51
C HIS A 43 24.34 -0.42 36.30
N ARG A 44 24.00 -0.85 35.08
CA ARG A 44 24.26 -0.09 33.84
C ARG A 44 23.07 0.74 33.39
N ALA A 45 21.94 0.65 34.08
CA ALA A 45 20.77 1.46 33.81
C ALA A 45 20.91 2.85 34.45
N VAL A 46 20.48 3.88 33.73
CA VAL A 46 20.59 5.28 34.15
C VAL A 46 19.28 5.99 33.90
N VAL A 47 18.81 6.78 34.88
CA VAL A 47 17.67 7.69 34.70
C VAL A 47 18.14 9.00 34.08
N LEU A 48 17.44 9.43 33.04
CA LEU A 48 17.80 10.59 32.25
C LEU A 48 16.65 11.59 32.15
N ILE A 49 17.00 12.87 32.06
CA ILE A 49 16.10 13.95 31.66
C ILE A 49 16.65 14.58 30.38
N ASN A 50 15.76 14.89 29.44
CA ASN A 50 16.11 15.68 28.28
C ASN A 50 16.01 17.17 28.63
N GLU A 51 17.14 17.89 28.70
CA GLU A 51 17.15 19.29 29.19
C GLU A 51 16.34 20.25 28.30
N ARG A 52 16.23 19.95 27.01
CA ARG A 52 15.48 20.78 26.06
C ARG A 52 13.97 20.57 26.16
N SER A 53 13.52 19.34 26.39
CA SER A 53 12.08 18.98 26.37
C SER A 53 11.49 18.70 27.75
N GLY A 54 12.31 18.59 28.79
CA GLY A 54 11.90 18.22 30.15
C GLY A 54 11.49 16.75 30.31
N ARG A 55 11.60 15.95 29.25
CA ARG A 55 11.07 14.57 29.19
C ARG A 55 11.99 13.57 29.88
N ALA A 56 11.42 12.49 30.40
CA ALA A 56 12.16 11.45 31.11
C ALA A 56 12.44 10.23 30.23
N ALA A 57 13.53 9.52 30.53
CA ALA A 57 13.87 8.23 29.94
C ALA A 57 14.71 7.38 30.91
N VAL A 58 14.56 6.06 30.84
CA VAL A 58 15.50 5.12 31.43
C VAL A 58 16.39 4.58 30.33
N GLN A 59 17.69 4.80 30.43
CA GLN A 59 18.68 4.17 29.57
C GLN A 59 19.02 2.79 30.12
N VAL A 60 19.01 1.77 29.27
CA VAL A 60 19.53 0.42 29.58
C VAL A 60 20.46 -0.06 28.47
N PRO A 61 21.38 -1.01 28.74
CA PRO A 61 22.17 -1.65 27.70
C PRO A 61 21.29 -2.29 26.62
N SER A 62 21.69 -2.16 25.36
CA SER A 62 21.06 -2.83 24.22
C SER A 62 22.11 -3.73 23.53
N PRO A 63 21.70 -4.84 22.89
CA PRO A 63 22.64 -5.63 22.08
C PRO A 63 23.38 -4.75 21.07
N SER A 64 24.69 -4.95 20.99
CA SER A 64 25.55 -4.28 20.00
C SER A 64 25.20 -4.76 18.60
N PHE A 65 25.52 -3.94 17.60
CA PHE A 65 25.31 -4.25 16.20
C PHE A 65 26.66 -4.28 15.48
N MET A 66 26.91 -5.32 14.68
CA MET A 66 28.11 -5.39 13.84
C MET A 66 27.80 -4.71 12.51
N LEU A 67 28.62 -3.73 12.15
CA LEU A 67 28.52 -3.02 10.88
C LEU A 67 29.16 -3.84 9.76
N ASP A 68 28.88 -3.48 8.51
CA ASP A 68 29.36 -4.20 7.32
C ASP A 68 30.90 -4.17 7.18
N ASP A 69 31.56 -3.20 7.82
CA ASP A 69 33.02 -3.06 7.90
C ASP A 69 33.65 -3.88 9.04
N GLY A 70 32.83 -4.60 9.82
CA GLY A 70 33.27 -5.39 10.97
C GLY A 70 33.41 -4.62 12.28
N GLU A 71 33.15 -3.31 12.31
CA GLU A 71 33.12 -2.54 13.56
C GLU A 71 31.92 -2.95 14.44
N ILE A 72 32.14 -2.98 15.76
CA ILE A 72 31.08 -3.25 16.74
C ILE A 72 30.52 -1.93 17.25
N GLU A 73 29.29 -1.61 16.86
CA GLU A 73 28.56 -0.46 17.35
C GLU A 73 27.87 -0.79 18.68
N ARG A 74 28.30 -0.13 19.77
CA ARG A 74 27.63 -0.21 21.07
C ARG A 74 26.33 0.58 21.04
N ARG A 75 25.26 0.00 21.60
CA ARG A 75 23.93 0.59 21.61
C ARG A 75 23.34 0.63 23.01
N VAL A 76 22.47 1.61 23.22
CA VAL A 76 21.63 1.71 24.42
C VAL A 76 20.17 1.77 24.00
N ARG A 77 19.27 1.37 24.90
CA ARG A 77 17.84 1.51 24.72
C ARG A 77 17.32 2.55 25.70
N LEU A 78 16.69 3.59 25.18
CA LEU A 78 15.92 4.51 26.00
C LEU A 78 14.48 4.02 26.08
N ILE A 79 14.03 3.75 27.30
CA ILE A 79 12.66 3.41 27.65
C ILE A 79 11.99 4.66 28.18
N ARG A 80 10.78 4.91 27.69
CA ARG A 80 9.91 6.03 28.02
C ARG A 80 8.50 5.46 28.23
N PRO A 81 7.55 6.20 28.82
CA PRO A 81 6.23 5.66 29.15
C PRO A 81 5.58 4.87 28.01
N MET A 82 5.53 5.44 26.80
CA MET A 82 4.90 4.82 25.63
C MET A 82 5.88 4.39 24.52
N GLN A 83 7.18 4.55 24.73
CA GLN A 83 8.19 4.39 23.67
C GLN A 83 9.43 3.67 24.16
N GLN A 84 9.96 2.78 23.32
CA GLN A 84 11.26 2.17 23.53
C GLN A 84 12.01 2.20 22.20
N HIS A 85 13.18 2.82 22.18
CA HIS A 85 14.03 2.84 20.98
C HIS A 85 15.49 2.60 21.35
N SER A 86 16.18 1.86 20.48
CA SER A 86 17.61 1.57 20.62
C SER A 86 18.42 2.45 19.67
N LEU A 87 19.40 3.15 20.21
CA LEU A 87 20.26 4.10 19.50
C LEU A 87 21.74 3.80 19.79
N PRO A 88 22.66 4.18 18.88
CA PRO A 88 24.09 4.08 19.15
C PRO A 88 24.47 4.89 20.39
N LEU A 89 25.39 4.34 21.19
CA LEU A 89 25.86 5.02 22.40
C LEU A 89 26.55 6.35 22.06
N LYS A 90 27.26 6.43 20.92
CA LYS A 90 27.92 7.65 20.46
C LYS A 90 26.93 8.81 20.28
N THR A 91 25.71 8.53 19.83
CA THR A 91 24.66 9.54 19.62
C THR A 91 24.11 10.11 20.93
N MET A 92 24.33 9.44 22.06
CA MET A 92 23.93 9.97 23.37
C MET A 92 24.73 11.21 23.75
N ALA A 93 26.03 11.25 23.41
CA ALA A 93 26.91 12.39 23.74
C ALA A 93 26.50 13.68 23.03
N GLU A 94 25.89 13.57 21.85
CA GLU A 94 25.39 14.69 21.06
C GLU A 94 23.92 15.02 21.37
N SER A 95 23.29 14.25 22.26
CA SER A 95 21.90 14.43 22.64
C SER A 95 21.75 15.35 23.86
N HIS A 96 20.55 15.89 24.06
CA HIS A 96 20.22 16.67 25.26
C HIS A 96 19.83 15.82 26.48
N TRP A 97 20.12 14.51 26.46
CA TRP A 97 19.82 13.62 27.57
C TRP A 97 20.94 13.67 28.59
N VAL A 98 20.62 14.09 29.81
CA VAL A 98 21.55 14.14 30.93
C VAL A 98 21.06 13.25 32.06
N GLU A 99 22.00 12.68 32.80
CA GLU A 99 21.69 11.94 34.02
C GLU A 99 20.99 12.86 35.02
N ALA A 100 19.94 12.34 35.65
CA ALA A 100 19.12 13.08 36.59
C ALA A 100 19.02 12.32 37.90
N ASP A 101 18.76 13.04 39.00
CA ASP A 101 18.37 12.40 40.24
C ASP A 101 16.98 11.74 40.12
N ARG A 102 16.70 10.86 41.08
CA ARG A 102 15.46 10.09 41.11
C ARG A 102 14.22 10.97 41.24
N GLU A 103 14.28 12.07 41.98
CA GLU A 103 13.11 12.93 42.22
C GLU A 103 12.70 13.66 40.94
N ARG A 104 13.66 14.31 40.28
CA ARG A 104 13.46 15.01 39.00
C ARG A 104 12.98 14.06 37.91
N PHE A 105 13.56 12.86 37.84
CA PHE A 105 13.11 11.80 36.94
C PHE A 105 11.65 11.39 37.24
N SER A 106 11.34 11.07 38.49
CA SER A 106 10.01 10.61 38.90
C SER A 106 8.93 11.65 38.60
N ALA A 107 9.20 12.93 38.89
CA ALA A 107 8.28 14.02 38.59
C ALA A 107 8.00 14.14 37.07
N ALA A 108 9.05 14.14 36.25
CA ALA A 108 8.90 14.23 34.80
C ALA A 108 8.20 13.00 34.20
N TRP A 109 8.54 11.79 34.67
CA TRP A 109 7.91 10.56 34.23
C TRP A 109 6.42 10.52 34.58
N GLN A 110 6.06 10.92 35.80
CA GLN A 110 4.68 10.97 36.25
C GLN A 110 3.87 12.01 35.46
N SER A 111 4.47 13.17 35.17
CA SER A 111 3.85 14.17 34.29
C SER A 111 3.52 13.57 32.92
N GLU A 112 4.48 12.87 32.30
CA GLU A 112 4.22 12.22 31.01
C GLU A 112 3.14 11.12 31.11
N LEU A 113 3.10 10.35 32.21
CA LEU A 113 2.05 9.33 32.42
C LEU A 113 0.65 9.94 32.50
N THR A 114 0.50 11.11 33.15
CA THR A 114 -0.81 11.79 33.23
C THR A 114 -1.31 12.31 31.88
N GLU A 115 -0.39 12.53 30.93
CA GLU A 115 -0.72 12.96 29.57
C GLU A 115 -1.02 11.78 28.63
N VAL A 116 -0.77 10.52 29.04
CA VAL A 116 -1.06 9.36 28.20
C VAL A 116 -2.58 9.11 28.15
N PRO A 117 -3.22 9.21 26.98
CA PRO A 117 -4.64 8.88 26.86
C PRO A 117 -4.88 7.39 27.09
N GLU A 118 -6.06 6.99 27.52
CA GLU A 118 -6.38 5.57 27.72
C GLU A 118 -6.29 4.76 26.41
N PHE A 119 -6.64 5.38 25.28
CA PHE A 119 -6.62 4.75 23.96
C PHE A 119 -5.90 5.62 22.95
N THR A 120 -5.20 4.98 22.02
CA THR A 120 -4.73 5.59 20.78
C THR A 120 -5.62 5.15 19.63
N GLU A 121 -6.09 6.10 18.82
CA GLU A 121 -6.83 5.81 17.61
C GLU A 121 -5.90 5.73 16.40
N ARG A 122 -6.10 4.72 15.56
CA ARG A 122 -5.37 4.53 14.30
C ARG A 122 -6.35 4.18 13.21
N THR A 123 -6.16 4.77 12.03
CA THR A 123 -6.92 4.37 10.85
C THR A 123 -6.24 3.19 10.17
N ILE A 124 -6.98 2.11 9.96
CA ILE A 124 -6.54 0.99 9.14
C ILE A 124 -7.48 0.81 7.95
N HIS A 125 -6.91 0.31 6.87
CA HIS A 125 -7.64 0.00 5.64
C HIS A 125 -7.61 -1.50 5.40
N VAL A 126 -8.78 -2.09 5.14
CA VAL A 126 -8.94 -3.53 4.95
C VAL A 126 -9.76 -3.78 3.69
N VAL A 127 -9.23 -4.61 2.80
CA VAL A 127 -9.96 -5.08 1.63
C VAL A 127 -10.63 -6.41 1.97
N ALA A 128 -11.95 -6.46 1.87
CA ALA A 128 -12.78 -7.60 2.26
C ALA A 128 -13.74 -8.02 1.14
N GLY A 129 -14.29 -9.23 1.23
CA GLY A 129 -15.13 -9.82 0.20
C GLY A 129 -14.34 -10.74 -0.75
N LEU A 130 -14.70 -10.74 -2.03
CA LEU A 130 -14.08 -11.63 -3.02
C LEU A 130 -12.70 -11.10 -3.45
N LEU A 131 -11.61 -11.64 -2.90
CA LEU A 131 -10.27 -11.10 -3.14
C LEU A 131 -9.55 -11.67 -4.37
N LEU A 132 -9.84 -12.92 -4.74
CA LEU A 132 -9.14 -13.62 -5.83
C LEU A 132 -9.08 -12.83 -7.14
N PRO A 133 -10.18 -12.22 -7.64
CA PRO A 133 -10.18 -11.48 -8.90
C PRO A 133 -9.27 -10.25 -8.91
N ILE A 134 -9.05 -9.63 -7.75
CA ILE A 134 -8.20 -8.43 -7.62
C ILE A 134 -6.82 -8.76 -7.03
N TRP A 135 -6.47 -10.03 -6.88
CA TRP A 135 -5.28 -10.46 -6.15
C TRP A 135 -3.99 -9.80 -6.66
N LYS A 136 -3.85 -9.67 -7.99
CA LYS A 136 -2.70 -9.02 -8.64
C LYS A 136 -2.61 -7.51 -8.39
N ARG A 137 -3.72 -6.86 -8.04
CA ARG A 137 -3.78 -5.42 -7.74
C ARG A 137 -3.44 -5.11 -6.29
N LEU A 138 -3.54 -6.10 -5.39
CA LEU A 138 -3.24 -5.91 -3.97
C LEU A 138 -1.74 -5.67 -3.75
N PRO A 139 -1.36 -4.85 -2.74
CA PRO A 139 0.05 -4.51 -2.51
C PRO A 139 0.84 -5.75 -2.09
N ASN A 140 2.13 -5.82 -2.38
CA ASN A 140 2.95 -6.98 -2.00
C ASN A 140 3.65 -6.79 -0.63
N GLU A 141 3.64 -5.57 -0.08
CA GLU A 141 4.34 -5.26 1.17
C GLU A 141 3.79 -5.99 2.41
N SER A 142 2.50 -6.36 2.41
CA SER A 142 1.90 -7.13 3.51
C SER A 142 0.83 -8.11 3.03
N THR A 143 1.00 -9.40 3.30
CA THR A 143 0.03 -10.48 3.02
C THR A 143 -0.85 -10.81 4.23
N ARG A 144 -0.80 -10.01 5.29
CA ARG A 144 -1.53 -10.28 6.53
C ARG A 144 -3.04 -10.17 6.33
N VAL A 145 -3.75 -11.25 6.70
CA VAL A 145 -5.20 -11.29 6.76
C VAL A 145 -5.65 -10.95 8.18
N TYR A 146 -6.55 -9.99 8.27
CA TYR A 146 -7.16 -9.53 9.51
C TYR A 146 -8.52 -10.21 9.66
N ARG A 147 -8.79 -10.70 10.88
CA ARG A 147 -10.12 -11.12 11.31
C ARG A 147 -10.50 -10.23 12.49
N LEU A 148 -11.48 -9.37 12.28
CA LEU A 148 -11.86 -8.30 13.20
C LEU A 148 -13.31 -8.46 13.60
N ARG A 149 -13.62 -8.05 14.83
CA ARG A 149 -14.98 -7.82 15.30
C ARG A 149 -15.10 -6.36 15.70
N THR A 150 -16.10 -5.66 15.17
CA THR A 150 -16.37 -4.28 15.56
C THR A 150 -17.08 -4.22 16.91
N ASP A 151 -17.08 -3.05 17.51
CA ASP A 151 -17.92 -2.66 18.65
C ASP A 151 -19.42 -2.91 18.40
N ALA A 152 -19.89 -2.65 17.18
CA ALA A 152 -21.25 -2.97 16.74
C ALA A 152 -21.50 -4.48 16.48
N GLY A 153 -20.49 -5.34 16.70
CA GLY A 153 -20.60 -6.79 16.57
C GLY A 153 -20.38 -7.35 15.17
N GLU A 154 -20.12 -6.50 14.17
CA GLU A 154 -19.82 -6.91 12.80
C GLU A 154 -18.52 -7.72 12.74
N ARG A 155 -18.51 -8.80 11.97
CA ARG A 155 -17.32 -9.61 11.71
C ARG A 155 -16.78 -9.28 10.33
N VAL A 156 -15.51 -8.90 10.27
CA VAL A 156 -14.80 -8.58 9.02
C VAL A 156 -13.63 -9.53 8.88
N ILE A 157 -13.49 -10.10 7.68
CA ILE A 157 -12.28 -10.81 7.26
C ILE A 157 -11.76 -10.18 5.97
N GLY A 158 -10.49 -9.83 5.94
CA GLY A 158 -9.91 -9.15 4.80
C GLY A 158 -8.42 -8.90 4.93
N ARG A 159 -7.80 -8.37 3.88
CA ARG A 159 -6.36 -8.08 3.85
C ARG A 159 -6.12 -6.62 4.22
N LYS A 160 -5.16 -6.36 5.13
CA LYS A 160 -4.75 -4.99 5.44
C LYS A 160 -3.94 -4.41 4.29
N VAL A 161 -4.23 -3.16 3.93
CA VAL A 161 -3.54 -2.42 2.85
C VAL A 161 -3.03 -1.07 3.38
N SER A 162 -2.03 -0.51 2.70
CA SER A 162 -1.45 0.78 3.07
C SER A 162 -2.32 1.95 2.60
N ALA A 163 -2.19 3.10 3.25
CA ALA A 163 -2.88 4.32 2.82
C ALA A 163 -2.46 4.76 1.40
N ALA A 164 -1.19 4.54 1.03
CA ALA A 164 -0.69 4.81 -0.32
C ALA A 164 -1.37 3.92 -1.37
N TRP A 165 -1.55 2.63 -1.09
CA TRP A 165 -2.31 1.75 -1.97
C TRP A 165 -3.77 2.18 -2.09
N VAL A 166 -4.39 2.58 -0.99
CA VAL A 166 -5.75 3.11 -0.99
C VAL A 166 -5.84 4.34 -1.87
N ALA A 167 -4.95 5.32 -1.73
CA ALA A 167 -4.93 6.50 -2.58
C ALA A 167 -4.87 6.10 -4.06
N ASN A 168 -3.98 5.17 -4.44
CA ASN A 168 -3.91 4.69 -5.82
C ASN A 168 -5.20 4.03 -6.31
N VAL A 169 -5.84 3.18 -5.50
CA VAL A 169 -7.09 2.51 -5.86
C VAL A 169 -8.28 3.47 -5.92
N LEU A 170 -8.30 4.47 -5.04
CA LEU A 170 -9.37 5.47 -5.00
C LEU A 170 -9.21 6.56 -6.06
N SER A 171 -7.98 6.80 -6.54
CA SER A 171 -7.68 7.66 -7.69
C SER A 171 -8.20 7.11 -9.01
N PHE A 172 -8.64 5.84 -9.08
CA PHE A 172 -9.40 5.33 -10.22
C PHE A 172 -10.83 5.88 -10.19
N ASP A 173 -11.00 7.11 -10.65
CA ASP A 173 -11.94 7.28 -11.76
C ASP A 173 -11.24 6.63 -12.96
N ALA A 174 -11.69 5.45 -13.38
CA ALA A 174 -11.20 4.86 -14.62
C ALA A 174 -11.29 5.97 -15.70
N PRO A 175 -10.21 6.33 -16.39
CA PRO A 175 -10.28 7.37 -17.40
C PRO A 175 -11.33 6.94 -18.43
N LYS A 176 -12.50 7.59 -18.39
CA LYS A 176 -13.58 7.34 -19.33
C LYS A 176 -13.21 8.04 -20.62
N LEU A 177 -12.49 7.33 -21.47
CA LEU A 177 -12.31 7.72 -22.85
C LEU A 177 -13.45 7.11 -23.66
N ALA A 178 -14.22 7.95 -24.35
CA ALA A 178 -15.24 7.45 -25.27
C ALA A 178 -14.54 6.61 -26.38
N PRO A 179 -15.15 5.51 -26.87
CA PRO A 179 -14.49 4.60 -27.79
C PRO A 179 -13.95 5.26 -29.06
N ASP A 180 -14.65 6.26 -29.58
CA ASP A 180 -14.24 7.10 -30.71
C ASP A 180 -12.96 7.90 -30.40
N THR A 181 -12.89 8.50 -29.21
CA THR A 181 -11.74 9.26 -28.73
C THR A 181 -10.54 8.34 -28.46
N ALA A 182 -10.78 7.16 -27.88
CA ALA A 182 -9.76 6.14 -27.68
C ALA A 182 -9.19 5.62 -29.00
N PHE A 183 -10.07 5.37 -29.98
CA PHE A 183 -9.68 4.92 -31.31
C PHE A 183 -8.81 5.97 -32.02
N ALA A 184 -9.22 7.25 -32.00
CA ALA A 184 -8.45 8.35 -32.57
C ALA A 184 -7.06 8.50 -31.92
N ALA A 185 -7.00 8.46 -30.58
CA ALA A 185 -5.75 8.57 -29.83
C ALA A 185 -4.77 7.41 -30.13
N LEU A 186 -5.30 6.18 -30.25
CA LEU A 186 -4.51 5.03 -30.66
C LEU A 186 -4.00 5.18 -32.09
N LEU A 187 -4.82 5.62 -33.04
CA LEU A 187 -4.39 5.86 -34.43
C LEU A 187 -3.32 6.96 -34.55
N GLU A 188 -3.40 7.99 -33.71
CA GLU A 188 -2.36 9.01 -33.61
C GLU A 188 -1.03 8.42 -33.09
N GLY A 189 -1.10 7.37 -32.26
CA GLY A 189 0.02 6.54 -31.81
C GLY A 189 0.93 7.16 -30.78
N ARG A 190 0.53 8.29 -30.21
CA ARG A 190 1.13 8.88 -29.01
C ARG A 190 0.58 8.29 -27.72
N THR A 191 -0.43 7.42 -27.81
CA THR A 191 -1.16 6.89 -26.66
C THR A 191 -1.05 5.38 -26.56
N VAL A 192 -0.87 4.89 -25.34
CA VAL A 192 -1.00 3.49 -24.93
C VAL A 192 -2.11 3.40 -23.89
N LEU A 193 -3.02 2.44 -24.06
CA LEU A 193 -4.09 2.19 -23.11
C LEU A 193 -3.81 0.88 -22.39
N ASP A 194 -3.59 0.96 -21.07
CA ASP A 194 -3.55 -0.21 -20.20
C ASP A 194 -4.99 -0.50 -19.75
N LEU A 195 -5.48 -1.70 -20.06
CA LEU A 195 -6.83 -2.16 -19.75
C LEU A 195 -6.79 -3.18 -18.60
N ALA A 196 -7.96 -3.45 -18.04
CA ALA A 196 -8.14 -4.52 -17.06
C ALA A 196 -7.60 -5.88 -17.56
N GLU A 197 -7.26 -6.75 -16.61
CA GLU A 197 -6.66 -8.08 -16.85
C GLU A 197 -5.26 -8.06 -17.47
N GLY A 198 -4.56 -6.91 -17.42
CA GLY A 198 -3.19 -6.77 -17.93
C GLY A 198 -3.14 -6.70 -19.47
N LEU A 199 -4.27 -6.38 -20.09
CA LEU A 199 -4.37 -6.13 -21.52
C LEU A 199 -3.81 -4.73 -21.85
N GLN A 200 -3.19 -4.59 -23.02
CA GLN A 200 -2.69 -3.29 -23.47
C GLN A 200 -2.96 -3.07 -24.95
N LEU A 201 -3.52 -1.90 -25.28
CA LEU A 201 -3.70 -1.41 -26.65
C LEU A 201 -2.65 -0.37 -27.00
N ARG A 202 -2.05 -0.52 -28.18
CA ARG A 202 -1.08 0.44 -28.72
C ARG A 202 -1.03 0.39 -30.24
N ARG A 203 -0.56 1.46 -30.87
CA ARG A 203 -0.25 1.46 -32.31
C ARG A 203 1.11 0.85 -32.60
N VAL A 204 1.11 -0.11 -33.51
CA VAL A 204 2.31 -0.79 -34.00
C VAL A 204 2.42 -0.69 -35.52
N ARG A 205 3.65 -0.81 -36.03
CA ARG A 205 3.89 -0.95 -37.46
C ARG A 205 4.15 -2.43 -37.76
N VAL A 206 3.35 -3.00 -38.65
CA VAL A 206 3.43 -4.41 -39.07
C VAL A 206 3.33 -4.44 -40.58
N MET A 207 4.31 -5.07 -41.25
CA MET A 207 4.35 -5.20 -42.72
C MET A 207 4.11 -3.86 -43.46
N GLY A 208 4.70 -2.77 -42.96
CA GLY A 208 4.59 -1.44 -43.56
C GLY A 208 3.32 -0.65 -43.20
N ALA A 209 2.31 -1.27 -42.59
CA ALA A 209 1.05 -0.61 -42.19
C ALA A 209 0.98 -0.35 -40.69
N TYR A 210 0.29 0.72 -40.29
CA TYR A 210 -0.02 0.98 -38.89
C TYR A 210 -1.27 0.24 -38.46
N ARG A 211 -1.21 -0.42 -37.30
CA ARG A 211 -2.29 -1.23 -36.73
C ARG A 211 -2.41 -0.97 -35.24
N ILE A 212 -3.60 -1.17 -34.69
CA ILE A 212 -3.84 -1.16 -33.25
C ILE A 212 -3.72 -2.60 -32.75
N GLU A 213 -2.68 -2.90 -31.98
CA GLU A 213 -2.44 -4.22 -31.41
C GLU A 213 -2.99 -4.31 -29.99
N LEU A 214 -3.70 -5.40 -29.70
CA LEU A 214 -4.01 -5.84 -28.34
C LEU A 214 -2.95 -6.85 -27.89
N SER A 215 -2.32 -6.58 -26.75
CA SER A 215 -1.32 -7.44 -26.11
C SER A 215 -1.73 -7.80 -24.68
N GLY A 216 -1.09 -8.81 -24.09
CA GLY A 216 -1.41 -9.31 -22.74
C GLY A 216 -2.54 -10.37 -22.69
N PHE A 217 -3.17 -10.71 -23.81
CA PHE A 217 -4.26 -11.69 -23.83
C PHE A 217 -3.77 -13.13 -23.61
N THR A 218 -4.63 -13.97 -23.02
CA THR A 218 -4.38 -15.41 -22.81
C THR A 218 -5.10 -16.26 -23.87
N ASP A 219 -4.76 -17.54 -23.94
CA ASP A 219 -5.34 -18.48 -24.91
C ASP A 219 -6.85 -18.63 -24.76
N ALA A 220 -7.35 -18.61 -23.53
CA ALA A 220 -8.78 -18.68 -23.22
C ALA A 220 -9.57 -17.44 -23.68
N MET A 221 -8.90 -16.31 -23.94
CA MET A 221 -9.55 -15.07 -24.37
C MET A 221 -9.74 -15.00 -25.89
N ARG A 222 -9.01 -15.83 -26.66
CA ARG A 222 -8.90 -15.70 -28.13
C ARG A 222 -10.25 -15.76 -28.82
N ASP A 223 -11.08 -16.74 -28.49
CA ASP A 223 -12.38 -16.94 -29.15
C ASP A 223 -13.32 -15.77 -28.86
N ARG A 224 -13.36 -15.30 -27.60
CA ARG A 224 -14.16 -14.14 -27.19
C ARG A 224 -13.71 -12.86 -27.89
N LEU A 225 -12.41 -12.62 -27.98
CA LEU A 225 -11.85 -11.46 -28.67
C LEU A 225 -12.19 -11.48 -30.17
N ARG A 226 -12.22 -12.67 -30.80
CA ARG A 226 -12.73 -12.81 -32.18
C ARG A 226 -14.22 -12.52 -32.29
N THR A 227 -15.03 -12.94 -31.31
CA THR A 227 -16.45 -12.60 -31.24
C THR A 227 -16.68 -11.08 -31.13
N TYR A 228 -15.77 -10.35 -30.48
CA TYR A 228 -15.84 -8.88 -30.44
C TYR A 228 -15.50 -8.23 -31.78
N GLY A 229 -14.77 -8.92 -32.65
CA GLY A 229 -14.35 -8.44 -33.97
C GLY A 229 -12.85 -8.18 -34.09
N LEU A 230 -12.04 -8.58 -33.08
CA LEU A 230 -10.59 -8.60 -33.26
C LEU A 230 -10.19 -9.71 -34.22
N PHE A 231 -9.20 -9.44 -35.05
CA PHE A 231 -8.62 -10.44 -35.94
C PHE A 231 -7.19 -10.75 -35.51
N GLY A 232 -6.79 -12.01 -35.72
CA GLY A 232 -5.49 -12.52 -35.33
C GLY A 232 -4.66 -12.93 -36.53
N GLU A 233 -3.39 -12.56 -36.54
CA GLU A 233 -2.40 -12.99 -37.54
C GLU A 233 -1.19 -13.62 -36.84
N ILE A 234 -0.56 -14.61 -37.48
CA ILE A 234 0.70 -15.18 -37.00
C ILE A 234 1.84 -14.40 -37.64
N ILE A 235 2.60 -13.67 -36.84
CA ILE A 235 3.73 -12.85 -37.28
C ILE A 235 4.93 -13.23 -36.44
N SER A 236 6.03 -13.62 -37.10
CA SER A 236 7.23 -14.15 -36.43
C SER A 236 6.82 -15.18 -35.37
N TRP A 237 6.23 -16.30 -35.81
CA TRP A 237 5.84 -17.46 -34.99
C TRP A 237 4.91 -17.17 -33.79
N LYS A 238 4.37 -15.94 -33.66
CA LYS A 238 3.50 -15.54 -32.55
C LYS A 238 2.15 -15.05 -33.08
N LEU A 239 1.07 -15.51 -32.46
CA LEU A 239 -0.27 -14.96 -32.69
C LEU A 239 -0.32 -13.53 -32.13
N ARG A 240 -0.68 -12.57 -32.98
CA ARG A 240 -0.90 -11.17 -32.61
C ARG A 240 -2.33 -10.80 -32.98
N MET A 241 -2.99 -10.05 -32.10
CA MET A 241 -4.40 -9.68 -32.22
C MET A 241 -4.52 -8.19 -32.48
N PHE A 242 -5.40 -7.81 -33.40
CA PHE A 242 -5.54 -6.44 -33.84
C PHE A 242 -7.00 -5.99 -33.84
N VAL A 243 -7.20 -4.71 -33.56
CA VAL A 243 -8.47 -4.02 -33.78
C VAL A 243 -8.51 -3.54 -35.24
N PRO A 244 -9.64 -3.70 -35.97
CA PRO A 244 -9.81 -3.11 -37.30
C PRO A 244 -9.53 -1.60 -37.27
N THR A 245 -8.88 -1.08 -38.31
CA THR A 245 -8.56 0.35 -38.41
C THR A 245 -9.61 1.14 -39.20
N ASP A 246 -10.66 0.48 -39.69
CA ASP A 246 -11.80 1.11 -40.35
C ASP A 246 -12.88 1.53 -39.34
N ALA A 247 -14.04 1.97 -39.82
CA ALA A 247 -15.14 2.43 -38.97
C ALA A 247 -15.65 1.36 -37.99
N SER A 248 -15.50 0.06 -38.32
CA SER A 248 -15.90 -1.03 -37.42
C SER A 248 -15.02 -1.10 -36.17
N GLY A 249 -13.80 -0.57 -36.24
CA GLY A 249 -12.85 -0.55 -35.14
C GLY A 249 -13.37 0.14 -33.88
N ILE A 250 -14.21 1.16 -34.02
CA ILE A 250 -14.83 1.88 -32.90
C ILE A 250 -15.82 0.97 -32.16
N GLU A 251 -16.65 0.20 -32.88
CA GLU A 251 -17.60 -0.75 -32.29
C GLU A 251 -16.88 -1.92 -31.61
N VAL A 252 -15.82 -2.44 -32.22
CA VAL A 252 -14.97 -3.48 -31.63
C VAL A 252 -14.33 -2.97 -30.34
N LEU A 253 -13.80 -1.75 -30.37
CA LEU A 253 -13.20 -1.12 -29.20
C LEU A 253 -14.23 -0.84 -28.10
N ALA A 254 -15.46 -0.46 -28.45
CA ALA A 254 -16.55 -0.26 -27.49
C ALA A 254 -16.85 -1.55 -26.71
N LYS A 255 -17.03 -2.68 -27.41
CA LYS A 255 -17.23 -4.00 -26.78
C LYS A 255 -16.06 -4.40 -25.90
N LEU A 256 -14.83 -4.09 -26.35
CA LEU A 256 -13.62 -4.40 -25.59
C LEU A 256 -13.54 -3.55 -24.31
N LEU A 257 -13.81 -2.25 -24.39
CA LEU A 257 -13.74 -1.32 -23.24
C LEU A 257 -14.89 -1.51 -22.25
N GLU A 258 -16.04 -2.00 -22.71
CA GLU A 258 -17.16 -2.40 -21.85
C GLU A 258 -16.76 -3.60 -20.97
N GLN A 259 -16.07 -4.59 -21.55
CA GLN A 259 -15.63 -5.78 -20.82
C GLN A 259 -14.32 -5.55 -20.03
N TYR A 260 -13.41 -4.75 -20.58
CA TYR A 260 -12.06 -4.50 -20.07
C TYR A 260 -11.83 -2.99 -19.96
N PRO A 261 -12.27 -2.35 -18.86
CA PRO A 261 -12.17 -0.90 -18.70
C PRO A 261 -10.72 -0.43 -18.68
N ILE A 262 -10.50 0.82 -19.09
CA ILE A 262 -9.19 1.47 -19.08
C ILE A 262 -8.73 1.66 -17.63
N GLU A 263 -7.56 1.13 -17.30
CA GLU A 263 -6.90 1.34 -16.02
C GLU A 263 -5.93 2.53 -16.09
N ARG A 264 -5.23 2.71 -17.21
CA ARG A 264 -4.26 3.80 -17.38
C ARG A 264 -4.16 4.26 -18.83
N ILE A 265 -4.01 5.57 -19.02
CA ILE A 265 -3.63 6.18 -20.30
C ILE A 265 -2.19 6.66 -20.14
N ALA A 266 -1.30 6.17 -21.00
CA ALA A 266 0.11 6.56 -21.00
C ALA A 266 0.48 7.21 -22.34
N GLU A 267 1.35 8.20 -22.30
CA GLU A 267 2.01 8.69 -23.50
C GLU A 267 3.09 7.71 -23.92
N ARG A 268 3.19 7.48 -25.23
CA ARG A 268 4.27 6.71 -25.82
C ARG A 268 5.50 7.61 -25.89
N GLU A 269 6.49 7.36 -25.03
CA GLU A 269 7.81 7.95 -25.19
C GLU A 269 8.35 7.60 -26.60
N ALA A 270 8.77 8.62 -27.32
CA ALA A 270 9.43 8.45 -28.61
C ALA A 270 10.75 7.70 -28.36
N ALA A 271 10.83 6.47 -28.88
CA ALA A 271 12.09 5.76 -29.04
C ALA A 271 12.85 6.31 -30.25
#